data_AF-A0AAN1SHQ0-F1
#
_entry.id   AF-A0AAN1SHQ0-F1
#
_cell.length_a   1.000
_cell.length_b   1.000
_cell.length_c   1.000
_cell.angle_alpha   90.00
_cell.angle_beta   90.00
_cell.angle_gamma   90.00
#
_symmetry.space_group_name_H-M   'P 1'
#
loop_
_entity.id
_entity.type
_entity.pdbx_description
1 polymer ?
#
loop_
_entity_poly.entity_id
_entity_poly.type
_entity_poly.pdbx_seq_one_letter_code
_entity_poly.pdbx_strand_id
1 'polypeptide(L)' 'MTIKRFVQLFICYFVSITIAMLATKLFSITNIWLAIILVAVIGYVVLIIPLTILTLSKQKK' A
#
# COMPACT_ATOMS: atom_id res chain seq x y z
N MET A 1 13.74 15.50 -4.76
CA MET A 1 13.19 14.96 -3.49
C MET A 1 14.34 14.64 -2.56
N THR A 2 14.20 14.90 -1.26
CA THR A 2 15.19 14.41 -0.29
C THR A 2 15.07 12.88 -0.16
N ILE A 3 16.20 12.18 -0.16
CA ILE A 3 16.30 10.70 -0.07
C ILE A 3 15.43 10.13 1.06
N LYS A 4 15.34 10.85 2.19
CA LYS A 4 14.50 10.47 3.35
C LYS A 4 13.04 10.23 2.98
N ARG A 5 12.46 11.03 2.07
CA ARG A 5 11.04 10.94 1.69
C ARG A 5 10.76 9.76 0.75
N PHE A 6 11.73 9.41 -0.09
CA PHE A 6 11.65 8.25 -0.97
C PHE A 6 11.70 6.94 -0.17
N VAL A 7 12.64 6.85 0.79
CA VAL A 7 12.79 5.67 1.65
C VAL A 7 11.53 5.44 2.49
N GLN A 8 10.91 6.50 3.02
CA GLN A 8 9.66 6.39 3.76
C GLN A 8 8.51 5.83 2.90
N LEU A 9 8.34 6.35 1.68
CA LEU A 9 7.33 5.85 0.75
C LEU A 9 7.60 4.40 0.35
N PHE A 10 8.87 4.04 0.10
CA PHE A 10 9.27 2.68 -0.24
C PHE A 10 8.94 1.68 0.86
N ILE A 11 9.24 2.02 2.12
CA ILE A 11 8.93 1.17 3.28
C ILE A 11 7.41 1.02 3.46
N CYS A 12 6.64 2.11 3.36
CA CYS A 12 5.18 2.02 3.41
C CYS A 12 4.63 1.13 2.29
N TYR A 13 5.15 1.26 1.07
CA TYR A 13 4.75 0.44 -0.07
C TYR A 13 5.07 -1.04 0.13
N PHE A 14 6.27 -1.32 0.63
CA PHE A 14 6.74 -2.67 0.92
C PHE A 14 5.88 -3.36 1.98
N VAL A 15 5.55 -2.65 3.06
CA VAL A 15 4.68 -3.16 4.12
C VAL A 15 3.25 -3.38 3.60
N SER A 16 2.68 -2.45 2.83
CA SER A 16 1.36 -2.61 2.22
C SER A 16 1.25 -3.85 1.35
N ILE A 17 2.22 -4.07 0.45
CA ILE A 17 2.24 -5.24 -0.43
C ILE A 17 2.40 -6.53 0.38
N THR A 18 3.28 -6.52 1.39
CA THR A 18 3.50 -7.69 2.24
C THR A 18 2.22 -8.09 2.97
N ILE A 19 1.47 -7.11 3.51
CA ILE A 19 0.18 -7.34 4.17
C ILE A 19 -0.88 -7.83 3.18
N ALA A 20 -0.98 -7.21 2.01
CA ALA A 20 -1.95 -7.60 0.98
C ALA A 20 -1.72 -9.05 0.51
N MET A 21 -0.45 -9.43 0.33
CA MET A 21 -0.07 -10.77 -0.10
C MET A 21 -0.37 -11.81 0.99
N LEU A 22 -0.06 -11.51 2.25
CA LEU A 22 -0.42 -12.34 3.41
C LEU A 22 -1.95 -12.52 3.54
N ALA A 23 -2.70 -11.44 3.38
CA ALA A 23 -4.17 -11.46 3.42
C ALA A 23 -4.76 -12.35 2.31
N THR A 24 -4.24 -12.25 1.07
CA THR A 24 -4.71 -13.12 -0.02
C THR A 24 -4.37 -14.60 0.17
N LYS A 25 -3.26 -14.90 0.85
CA LYS A 25 -2.89 -16.28 1.19
C LYS A 25 -3.77 -16.86 2.29
N LEU A 26 -4.17 -16.04 3.28
CA LEU A 26 -5.12 -16.41 4.34
C LEU A 26 -6.52 -16.71 3.80
N PHE A 27 -6.96 -16.02 2.75
CA PHE A 27 -8.28 -16.22 2.15
C PHE A 27 -8.39 -17.42 1.20
N SER A 28 -7.31 -18.19 0.96
CA SER A 28 -7.32 -19.41 0.11
C SER A 28 -8.01 -19.19 -1.26
N ILE A 29 -7.78 -18.02 -1.86
CA ILE A 29 -8.40 -17.64 -3.13
C ILE A 29 -7.76 -18.47 -4.24
N THR A 30 -8.46 -19.50 -4.70
CA THR A 30 -8.04 -20.38 -5.80
C THR A 30 -8.05 -19.67 -7.15
N ASN A 31 -8.86 -18.63 -7.30
CA ASN A 31 -8.96 -17.85 -8.52
C ASN A 31 -7.91 -16.74 -8.58
N ILE A 32 -6.84 -16.96 -9.34
CA ILE A 32 -5.71 -16.03 -9.55
C ILE A 32 -6.19 -14.63 -9.95
N TRP A 33 -7.17 -14.51 -10.84
CA TRP A 33 -7.72 -13.22 -11.27
C TRP A 33 -8.35 -12.43 -10.12
N LEU A 34 -9.08 -13.13 -9.24
CA LEU A 34 -9.77 -12.53 -8.10
C LEU A 34 -8.76 -12.09 -7.03
N ALA A 35 -7.70 -12.90 -6.82
CA ALA A 35 -6.60 -12.54 -5.94
C ALA A 35 -5.86 -11.28 -6.40
N ILE A 36 -5.55 -11.16 -7.71
CA ILE A 36 -4.86 -9.98 -8.26
C ILE A 36 -5.68 -8.71 -8.05
N ILE A 37 -7.00 -8.76 -8.32
CA ILE A 37 -7.89 -7.61 -8.12
C ILE A 37 -7.96 -7.25 -6.63
N LEU A 38 -8.05 -8.24 -5.73
CA LEU A 38 -8.07 -7.99 -4.29
C LEU A 38 -6.77 -7.35 -3.79
N VAL A 39 -5.61 -7.87 -4.21
CA VAL A 39 -4.29 -7.29 -3.86
C VAL A 39 -4.19 -5.86 -4.39
N ALA A 40 -4.65 -5.60 -5.61
CA ALA A 40 -4.60 -4.27 -6.20
C ALA A 40 -5.46 -3.27 -5.41
N VAL A 41 -6.69 -3.65 -5.04
CA VAL A 41 -7.60 -2.81 -4.25
C VAL A 41 -7.05 -2.57 -2.84
N ILE A 42 -6.64 -3.63 -2.14
CA ILE A 42 -6.08 -3.51 -0.79
C ILE A 42 -4.79 -2.70 -0.82
N GLY A 43 -3.88 -3.01 -1.73
CA GLY A 43 -2.62 -2.29 -1.92
C GLY A 43 -2.85 -0.81 -2.17
N TYR A 44 -3.83 -0.45 -3.01
CA TYR A 44 -4.19 0.94 -3.31
C TYR A 44 -4.78 1.68 -2.09
N VAL A 45 -5.67 1.04 -1.33
CA VAL A 45 -6.23 1.64 -0.11
C VAL A 45 -5.15 1.90 0.93
N VAL A 46 -4.25 0.95 1.15
CA VAL A 46 -3.15 1.13 2.11
C VAL A 46 -2.14 2.17 1.60
N LEU A 47 -1.98 2.33 0.28
CA LEU A 47 -1.18 3.40 -0.35
C LEU A 47 -1.75 4.80 -0.16
N ILE A 48 -3.08 4.93 -0.22
CA ILE A 48 -3.76 6.20 -0.04
C ILE A 48 -3.47 6.76 1.34
N ILE A 49 -3.49 5.95 2.40
CA ILE A 49 -3.29 6.41 3.79
C ILE A 49 -2.02 7.28 3.97
N PRO A 50 -0.79 6.80 3.65
CA PRO A 50 0.42 7.60 3.78
C PRO A 50 0.45 8.77 2.80
N LEU A 51 -0.10 8.62 1.58
CA LEU A 51 -0.19 9.72 0.62
C LEU A 51 -1.07 10.85 1.15
N THR A 52 -2.24 10.52 1.72
CA THR A 52 -3.18 11.47 2.31
C THR A 52 -2.55 12.21 3.48
N ILE A 53 -1.85 11.49 4.37
CA ILE A 53 -1.10 12.08 5.49
C ILE A 53 -0.01 13.04 4.96
N LEU A 54 0.74 12.63 3.94
CA LEU A 54 1.79 13.45 3.34
C LEU A 54 1.23 14.70 2.64
N THR A 55 0.07 14.62 1.99
CA THR A 55 -0.62 15.78 1.38
C THR A 55 -1.17 16.72 2.43
N LEU A 56 -1.81 16.22 3.48
CA LEU A 56 -2.34 17.03 4.60
C LEU A 56 -1.23 17.76 5.33
N SER A 57 -0.10 17.07 5.59
CA SER A 57 1.08 17.68 6.20
C SER A 57 1.70 18.78 5.32
N LYS A 58 1.60 18.66 4.00
CA LYS A 58 2.10 19.66 3.04
C LYS A 58 1.24 20.91 2.97
N GLN A 59 -0.07 20.83 3.24
CA GLN A 59 -0.99 21.97 3.22
C GLN A 59 -1.00 22.80 4.51
N LYS A 60 -0.40 22.31 5.61
CA LYS A 60 -0.25 23.07 6.86
C LYS A 60 0.97 24.02 6.88
N LYS A 61 1.74 24.09 5.79
CA LYS A 61 2.78 25.10 5.58
C LYS A 61 2.29 26.11 4.57
#